data_AF-A0A3A9YNM8-F1
#
_entry.id   AF-A0A3A9YNM8-F1
#
_cell.length_a   1.000
_cell.length_b   1.000
_cell.length_c   1.000
_cell.angle_alpha   90.00
_cell.angle_beta   90.00
_cell.angle_gamma   90.00
#
_symmetry.space_group_name_H-M   'P 1'
#
loop_
_entity.id
_entity.type
_entity.pdbx_description
1 polymer ?
#
loop_
_entity_poly.entity_id
_entity_poly.type
_entity_poly.pdbx_seq_one_letter_code
_entity_poly.pdbx_strand_id
1 'polypeptide(L)' 'MTTAVANPKTGGSGGHSAVAARAEGVVKAYGEGETRVVALDGVSVDIERGVFTAIMGPS' A
#
# COMPACT_ATOMS: atom_id res chain seq x y z
N MET A 1 6.68 26.49 6.37
CA MET A 1 5.92 25.74 5.34
C MET A 1 6.91 25.30 4.29
N THR A 2 7.60 24.17 4.49
CA THR A 2 8.61 23.68 3.54
C THR A 2 8.15 22.34 3.02
N THR A 3 7.67 22.31 1.78
CA THR A 3 7.42 21.06 1.06
C THR A 3 8.71 20.67 0.35
N ALA A 4 9.23 19.49 0.67
CA ALA A 4 10.25 18.84 -0.15
C ALA A 4 9.53 18.13 -1.31
N VAL A 5 9.81 18.56 -2.55
CA VAL A 5 9.48 17.77 -3.75
C VAL A 5 10.56 16.70 -3.88
N ALA A 6 10.21 15.46 -3.57
CA ALA A 6 11.01 14.32 -4.00
C ALA A 6 10.70 14.07 -5.48
N ASN A 7 11.70 14.20 -6.34
CA ASN A 7 11.62 13.80 -7.74
C ASN A 7 12.02 12.33 -7.84
N PRO A 8 11.08 11.37 -8.02
CA PRO A 8 11.45 9.96 -8.10
C PRO A 8 12.19 9.74 -9.42
N LYS A 9 13.46 9.33 -9.35
CA LYS A 9 14.19 8.87 -10.53
C LYS A 9 13.60 7.51 -10.96
N THR A 10 12.94 7.51 -12.11
CA THR A 10 12.40 6.34 -12.79
C THR A 10 13.54 5.36 -13.14
N GLY A 11 13.65 4.26 -12.40
CA GLY A 11 14.44 3.09 -12.77
C GLY A 11 13.70 2.26 -13.82
N GLY A 12 14.37 1.90 -14.90
CA GLY A 12 13.76 1.53 -16.18
C GLY A 12 13.23 0.10 -16.35
N SER A 13 12.69 -0.07 -17.56
CA SER A 13 12.10 -1.25 -18.20
C SER A 13 10.60 -1.48 -17.95
N GLY A 14 9.76 -0.79 -18.73
CA GLY A 14 8.39 -1.21 -19.03
C GLY A 14 7.29 -0.59 -18.17
N GLY A 15 6.96 0.69 -18.41
CA GLY A 15 5.61 1.21 -18.12
C GLY A 15 5.14 1.24 -16.66
N HIS A 16 6.02 1.20 -15.66
CA HIS A 16 5.59 1.39 -14.28
C HIS A 16 5.45 2.87 -13.97
N SER A 17 4.21 3.32 -13.78
CA SER A 17 3.95 4.65 -13.22
C SER A 17 4.64 4.75 -11.86
N ALA A 18 5.11 5.94 -11.48
CA ALA A 18 5.78 6.11 -10.20
C ALA A 18 4.86 5.65 -9.06
N VAL A 19 5.34 4.84 -8.12
CA VAL A 19 4.54 4.43 -6.95
C VAL A 19 4.23 5.68 -6.10
N ALA A 20 2.95 5.89 -5.79
CA ALA A 20 2.47 6.98 -4.94
C ALA A 20 2.44 6.57 -3.47
N ALA A 21 2.09 5.32 -3.18
CA ALA A 21 2.10 4.76 -1.84
C ALA A 21 2.47 3.27 -1.88
N ARG A 22 3.15 2.79 -0.85
CA ARG A 22 3.60 1.40 -0.73
C ARG A 22 3.34 0.88 0.67
N ALA A 23 2.86 -0.35 0.75
CA ALA A 23 2.73 -1.13 1.97
C ALA A 23 3.45 -2.46 1.78
N GLU A 24 4.29 -2.84 2.74
CA GLU A 24 5.07 -4.08 2.70
C GLU A 24 4.76 -4.90 3.95
N GLY A 25 4.32 -6.14 3.77
CA GLY A 25 4.10 -7.11 4.86
C GLY A 25 3.17 -6.61 5.97
N VAL A 26 2.17 -5.79 5.66
CA VAL A 26 1.30 -5.18 6.66
C VAL A 26 0.45 -6.24 7.34
N VAL A 27 0.58 -6.32 8.66
CA VAL A 27 -0.26 -7.14 9.54
C VAL A 27 -1.10 -6.21 10.41
N LYS A 28 -2.38 -6.52 10.57
CA LYS A 28 -3.26 -5.84 11.50
C LYS A 28 -4.21 -6.83 12.15
N ALA A 29 -4.20 -6.85 13.48
CA ALA A 29 -5.20 -7.56 14.27
C ALA A 29 -6.03 -6.59 15.11
N TYR A 30 -7.26 -7.00 15.42
CA TYR A 30 -8.18 -6.33 16.32
C TYR A 30 -8.60 -7.28 17.45
N GLY A 31 -8.89 -6.75 18.62
CA GLY A 31 -9.23 -7.55 19.80
C GLY A 31 -8.03 -8.30 20.39
N GLU A 32 -8.30 -9.03 21.47
CA GLU A 32 -7.30 -9.76 22.24
C GLU A 32 -7.83 -11.11 22.71
N GLY A 33 -6.93 -11.98 23.16
CA GLY A 33 -7.26 -13.32 23.64
C GLY A 33 -8.06 -14.13 22.61
N GLU A 34 -9.15 -14.73 23.07
CA GLU A 34 -10.03 -15.56 22.24
C GLU A 34 -10.83 -14.78 21.18
N THR A 35 -10.93 -13.45 21.33
CA THR A 35 -11.69 -12.58 20.41
C THR A 35 -10.81 -11.88 19.38
N ARG A 36 -9.53 -12.25 19.30
CA ARG A 36 -8.57 -11.64 18.38
C ARG A 36 -8.89 -12.02 16.93
N VAL A 37 -8.97 -11.02 16.05
CA VAL A 37 -9.20 -11.16 14.61
C VAL A 37 -8.01 -10.58 13.85
N VAL A 38 -7.42 -11.36 12.93
CA VAL A 38 -6.40 -10.86 11.99
C VAL A 38 -7.09 -10.30 10.76
N ALA A 39 -7.18 -8.98 10.67
CA ALA A 39 -7.82 -8.29 9.56
C ALA A 39 -6.90 -8.12 8.34
N LEU A 40 -5.59 -8.01 8.55
CA LEU A 40 -4.58 -8.03 7.50
C LEU A 40 -3.48 -9.01 7.93
N ASP A 41 -3.10 -9.91 7.04
CA ASP A 41 -2.07 -10.93 7.28
C ASP A 41 -0.97 -10.84 6.21
N GLY A 42 0.07 -10.06 6.49
CA GLY A 42 1.25 -9.94 5.63
C GLY A 42 0.99 -9.26 4.27
N VAL A 43 0.01 -8.35 4.20
CA VAL A 43 -0.43 -7.74 2.94
C VAL A 43 0.63 -6.78 2.39
N SER A 44 1.01 -6.97 1.13
CA SER A 44 1.90 -6.05 0.39
C SER A 44 1.19 -5.49 -0.84
N VAL A 45 1.26 -4.18 -1.05
CA VAL A 45 0.62 -3.49 -2.17
C VAL A 45 1.35 -2.20 -2.54
N ASP A 46 1.46 -1.97 -3.84
CA ASP A 46 1.91 -0.70 -4.42
C ASP A 46 0.70 0.01 -5.05
N ILE A 47 0.51 1.28 -4.71
CA ILE A 47 -0.50 2.15 -5.31
C ILE A 47 0.20 3.08 -6.30
N GLU A 48 -0.15 2.91 -7.56
CA GLU A 48 0.41 3.64 -8.70
C GLU A 48 -0.04 5.12 -8.75
N ARG A 49 0.88 6.02 -9.10
CA ARG A 49 0.58 7.45 -9.23
C ARG A 49 -0.27 7.71 -10.47
N GLY A 50 -1.34 8.48 -10.27
CA GLY A 50 -2.23 8.87 -11.37
C GLY A 50 -3.19 7.74 -11.78
N VAL A 51 -3.23 6.64 -11.03
CA VAL A 51 -4.12 5.51 -11.25
C VAL A 51 -5.22 5.49 -10.20
N PHE A 52 -6.46 5.32 -10.65
CA PHE A 52 -7.58 5.05 -9.76
C PHE A 52 -7.56 3.56 -9.38
N THR A 53 -7.34 3.27 -8.10
CA THR A 53 -7.26 1.89 -7.59
C THR A 53 -8.49 1.58 -6.73
N ALA A 54 -9.20 0.51 -7.06
CA ALA A 54 -10.35 0.02 -6.28
C ALA A 54 -9.95 -1.23 -5.48
N ILE A 55 -10.46 -1.34 -4.24
CA ILE A 55 -10.29 -2.52 -3.38
C ILE A 55 -11.65 -3.23 -3.28
N MET A 56 -11.67 -4.53 -3.56
CA MET A 56 -12.88 -5.36 -3.56
C MET A 56 -12.63 -6.67 -2.81
N GLY A 57 -13.68 -7.24 -2.23
CA GLY A 57 -13.63 -8.52 -1.53
C GLY A 57 -14.99 -8.91 -0.96
N PRO A 58 -15.14 -10.16 -0.49
CA PRO A 58 -16.31 -10.56 0.28
C PRO A 58 -16.43 -9.73 1.56
N SER A 59 -17.66 -9.61 2.07
CA SER A 59 -17.92 -9.11 3.42
C SER A 59 -17.55 -10.13 4.48
#